data_AF-A0A1I9GC64-F1
#
_entry.id   AF-A0A1I9GC64-F1
#
_cell.length_a   1.000
_cell.length_b   1.000
_cell.length_c   1.000
_cell.angle_alpha   90.00
_cell.angle_beta   90.00
_cell.angle_gamma   90.00
#
_symmetry.space_group_name_H-M   'P 1'
#
loop_
_entity.id
_entity.type
_entity.pdbx_description
1 polymer ?
#
loop_
_entity_poly.entity_id
_entity_poly.type
_entity_poly.pdbx_seq_one_letter_code
_entity_poly.pdbx_strand_id
1 'polypeptide(L)'
;ADIAWQELDTSEASAPGGPFPQIDASEFTYDIVLFESVGRIVSSYRCEPDSGNRVRLCRLRPNTEYYVQLRASLEERGLQGNPSTAVKFRTLTTVPESPHPPRLVSRTHNSVIVSWRSAIDNGSPITCYRLELASVSVP
;
A
#
# COMPACT_ATOMS: atom_id res chain seq x y z
N ALA A 1 8.19 -2.73 -0.58
CA ALA A 1 8.64 -4.11 -0.83
C ALA A 1 8.75 -4.27 -2.33
N ASP A 2 9.92 -4.65 -2.83
CA ASP A 2 10.09 -5.06 -4.22
C ASP A 2 9.62 -6.51 -4.33
N ILE A 3 8.64 -6.77 -5.17
CA ILE A 3 8.18 -8.13 -5.47
C ILE A 3 8.65 -8.44 -6.90
N ALA A 4 9.31 -9.59 -7.07
CA ALA A 4 9.73 -10.11 -8.36
C ALA A 4 9.02 -11.44 -8.63
N TRP A 5 8.57 -11.65 -9.85
CA TRP A 5 7.86 -12.87 -10.27
C TRP A 5 8.67 -13.61 -11.35
N GLN A 6 8.47 -14.92 -11.46
CA GLN A 6 9.00 -15.74 -12.55
C GLN A 6 8.09 -15.57 -13.77
N GLU A 7 8.66 -15.41 -14.97
CA GLU A 7 7.88 -15.32 -16.22
C GLU A 7 6.91 -16.51 -16.35
N LEU A 8 5.69 -16.23 -16.83
CA LEU A 8 4.78 -17.30 -17.23
C LEU A 8 5.38 -18.05 -18.42
N ASP A 9 5.51 -19.37 -18.29
CA ASP A 9 5.86 -20.24 -19.40
C ASP A 9 4.71 -20.27 -20.41
N THR A 10 4.89 -19.60 -21.54
CA THR A 10 3.90 -19.48 -22.63
C THR A 10 4.20 -20.42 -23.80
N SER A 11 5.13 -21.38 -23.61
CA SER A 11 5.60 -22.27 -24.67
C SER A 11 4.48 -23.13 -25.30
N GLU A 12 3.50 -23.59 -24.50
CA GLU A 12 2.32 -24.30 -25.01
C GLU A 12 1.34 -23.39 -25.77
N ALA A 13 1.16 -22.14 -25.33
CA ALA A 13 0.24 -21.19 -25.97
C ALA A 13 0.78 -20.60 -27.29
N SER A 14 2.10 -20.68 -27.49
CA SER A 14 2.80 -20.23 -28.70
C SER A 14 2.93 -21.33 -29.77
N ALA A 15 2.53 -22.57 -29.47
CA ALA A 15 2.73 -23.71 -30.36
C ALA A 15 1.92 -23.58 -31.68
N PRO A 16 2.55 -23.76 -32.86
CA PRO A 16 1.84 -23.77 -34.13
C PRO A 16 0.84 -24.93 -34.19
N GLY A 17 -0.43 -24.66 -34.50
CA GLY A 17 -1.48 -25.68 -34.66
C GLY A 17 -2.31 -25.99 -33.41
N GLY A 18 -2.16 -25.22 -32.32
CA GLY A 18 -3.07 -25.27 -31.18
C GLY A 18 -4.47 -24.70 -31.49
N PRO A 19 -5.50 -25.00 -30.68
CA PRO A 19 -6.87 -24.51 -30.89
C PRO A 19 -7.04 -23.00 -30.65
N PHE A 20 -5.99 -22.31 -30.20
CA PHE A 20 -5.98 -20.88 -29.93
C PHE A 20 -5.01 -20.16 -30.88
N PRO A 21 -5.39 -19.02 -31.49
CA PRO A 21 -4.46 -18.22 -32.25
C PRO A 21 -3.30 -17.80 -31.35
N GLN A 22 -2.07 -17.96 -31.85
CA GLN A 22 -0.80 -17.76 -31.13
C GLN A 22 -0.92 -16.58 -30.16
N ILE A 23 -0.87 -16.88 -28.87
CA ILE A 23 -0.98 -15.86 -27.81
C ILE A 23 0.43 -15.32 -27.60
N ASP A 24 0.63 -14.04 -27.90
CA ASP A 24 1.87 -13.34 -27.62
C ASP A 24 1.96 -13.03 -26.11
N ALA A 25 3.16 -13.17 -25.54
CA ALA A 25 3.39 -12.84 -24.13
C ALA A 25 3.03 -11.38 -23.79
N SER A 26 3.07 -10.48 -24.78
CA SER A 26 2.66 -9.08 -24.67
C SER A 26 1.14 -8.87 -24.59
N GLU A 27 0.31 -9.87 -24.92
CA GLU A 27 -1.15 -9.80 -24.79
C GLU A 27 -1.62 -9.95 -23.33
N PHE A 28 -0.75 -10.44 -22.44
CA PHE A 28 -1.10 -10.64 -21.04
C PHE A 28 -1.07 -9.32 -20.28
N THR A 29 -2.01 -9.14 -19.37
CA THR A 29 -1.93 -8.14 -18.32
C THR A 29 -1.95 -8.83 -16.97
N TYR A 30 -1.42 -8.17 -15.97
CA TYR A 30 -1.37 -8.70 -14.61
C TYR A 30 -2.18 -7.82 -13.68
N ASP A 31 -3.22 -8.40 -13.07
CA ASP A 31 -3.99 -7.76 -12.02
C ASP A 31 -3.40 -8.15 -10.66
N ILE A 32 -3.06 -7.14 -9.87
CA ILE A 32 -2.51 -7.30 -8.51
C ILE A 32 -3.52 -6.74 -7.52
N VAL A 33 -3.99 -7.60 -6.62
CA VAL A 33 -4.98 -7.24 -5.60
C VAL A 33 -4.32 -7.25 -4.23
N LEU A 34 -4.50 -6.16 -3.50
CA LEU A 34 -3.99 -5.97 -2.15
C LEU A 34 -5.12 -5.98 -1.13
N PHE A 35 -4.94 -6.72 -0.04
CA PHE A 35 -5.89 -6.84 1.06
C PHE A 35 -5.24 -6.45 2.40
N GLU A 36 -5.91 -5.68 3.25
CA GLU A 36 -5.43 -5.29 4.61
C GLU A 36 -5.86 -6.31 5.68
N SER A 37 -6.91 -7.06 5.40
CA SER A 37 -7.34 -8.24 6.14
C SER A 37 -7.99 -9.22 5.17
N VAL A 38 -8.13 -10.49 5.56
CA VAL A 38 -8.72 -11.53 4.71
C VAL A 38 -10.10 -11.05 4.22
N GLY A 39 -10.22 -10.78 2.91
CA GLY A 39 -11.48 -10.42 2.26
C GLY A 39 -11.74 -8.93 2.00
N ARG A 40 -10.97 -7.99 2.56
CA ARG A 40 -11.14 -6.55 2.24
C ARG A 40 -10.10 -6.09 1.21
N ILE A 41 -10.54 -5.91 -0.03
CA ILE A 41 -9.72 -5.29 -1.09
C ILE A 41 -9.44 -3.83 -0.71
N VAL A 42 -8.17 -3.46 -0.73
CA VAL A 42 -7.66 -2.11 -0.43
C VAL A 42 -7.35 -1.38 -1.72
N SER A 43 -6.63 -2.06 -2.61
CA SER A 43 -6.15 -1.50 -3.86
C SER A 43 -6.04 -2.60 -4.91
N SER A 44 -6.22 -2.21 -6.18
CA SER A 44 -5.87 -3.03 -7.34
C SER A 44 -4.87 -2.28 -8.20
N TYR A 45 -3.87 -2.99 -8.72
CA TYR A 45 -2.84 -2.46 -9.59
C TYR A 45 -2.82 -3.31 -10.86
N ARG A 46 -2.50 -2.68 -11.99
CA ARG A 46 -2.33 -3.36 -13.28
C ARG A 46 -0.90 -3.15 -13.76
N CYS A 47 -0.28 -4.20 -14.28
CA CYS A 47 1.02 -4.11 -14.94
C CYS A 47 1.04 -4.92 -16.23
N GLU A 48 1.71 -4.35 -17.22
CA GLU A 48 1.97 -4.96 -18.52
C GLU A 48 3.21 -5.88 -18.45
N PRO A 49 3.38 -6.86 -19.35
CA PRO A 49 4.47 -7.85 -19.30
C PRO A 49 5.85 -7.22 -19.50
N ASP A 50 5.91 -6.15 -20.30
CA ASP A 50 7.12 -5.39 -20.63
C ASP A 50 7.66 -4.56 -19.45
N SER A 51 6.86 -4.37 -18.39
CA SER A 51 7.24 -3.65 -17.17
C SER A 51 8.22 -4.44 -16.26
N GLY A 52 8.70 -5.60 -16.72
CA GLY A 52 9.72 -6.39 -16.04
C GLY A 52 9.20 -7.14 -14.82
N ASN A 53 7.92 -7.54 -14.83
CA ASN A 53 7.28 -8.33 -13.78
C ASN A 53 7.52 -7.76 -12.36
N ARG A 54 7.48 -6.43 -12.21
CA ARG A 54 7.69 -5.75 -10.92
C ARG A 54 6.77 -4.56 -10.82
N VAL A 55 6.12 -4.42 -9.67
CA VAL A 55 5.31 -3.24 -9.36
C VAL A 55 5.70 -2.67 -8.00
N ARG A 56 5.65 -1.34 -7.88
CA ARG A 56 5.76 -0.66 -6.58
C ARG A 56 4.38 -0.37 -6.03
N LEU A 57 4.05 -1.02 -4.92
CA LEU A 57 2.83 -0.74 -4.17
C LEU A 57 3.04 0.49 -3.29
N CYS A 58 2.14 1.48 -3.41
CA CYS A 58 2.27 2.78 -2.76
C CYS A 58 1.06 3.07 -1.86
N ARG A 59 1.16 4.13 -1.03
CA ARG A 59 0.08 4.60 -0.14
C ARG A 59 -0.43 3.54 0.84
N LEU A 60 0.48 2.68 1.32
CA LEU A 60 0.20 1.70 2.36
C LEU A 60 0.29 2.34 3.75
N ARG A 61 -0.51 1.85 4.69
CA ARG A 61 -0.43 2.27 6.09
C ARG A 61 0.83 1.68 6.74
N PRO A 62 1.54 2.43 7.59
CA PRO A 62 2.65 1.89 8.37
C PRO A 62 2.22 0.80 9.35
N ASN A 63 3.14 -0.06 9.76
CA ASN A 63 2.91 -1.15 10.72
C ASN A 63 1.63 -1.99 10.46
N THR A 64 1.26 -2.14 9.20
CA THR A 64 0.00 -2.75 8.79
C THR A 64 0.30 -4.01 8.00
N GLU A 65 -0.45 -5.06 8.32
CA GLU A 65 -0.35 -6.34 7.63
C GLU A 65 -1.16 -6.30 6.33
N TYR A 66 -0.58 -6.84 5.26
CA TYR A 66 -1.22 -6.93 3.97
C TYR A 66 -1.04 -8.33 3.36
N TYR A 67 -1.99 -8.69 2.51
CA TYR A 67 -1.94 -9.86 1.64
C TYR A 67 -1.98 -9.38 0.20
N VAL A 68 -1.17 -9.96 -0.67
CA VAL A 68 -1.16 -9.64 -2.10
C VAL A 68 -1.39 -10.89 -2.93
N GLN A 69 -2.25 -10.78 -3.94
CA GLN A 69 -2.50 -11.81 -4.94
C GLN A 69 -2.29 -11.22 -6.33
N LEU A 70 -1.88 -12.08 -7.25
CA LEU A 70 -1.65 -11.77 -8.65
C LEU A 70 -2.53 -12.70 -9.50
N ARG A 71 -3.08 -12.22 -10.60
CA ARG A 71 -3.62 -13.07 -11.66
C ARG A 71 -3.23 -12.51 -13.02
N ALA A 72 -3.07 -13.41 -13.99
CA ALA A 72 -2.92 -13.04 -15.38
C ALA A 72 -4.31 -12.84 -16.02
N SER A 73 -4.41 -11.92 -16.97
CA SER A 73 -5.61 -11.65 -17.77
C SER A 73 -5.24 -11.46 -19.23
N LEU A 74 -6.12 -11.89 -20.13
CA LEU A 74 -6.10 -11.57 -21.55
C LEU A 74 -7.35 -10.74 -21.81
N GLU A 75 -7.24 -9.42 -21.66
CA GLU A 75 -8.39 -8.51 -21.61
C GLU A 75 -9.17 -8.50 -22.94
N GLU A 76 -8.45 -8.41 -24.06
CA GLU A 76 -9.04 -8.43 -25.41
C GLU A 76 -9.80 -9.72 -25.73
N ARG A 77 -9.49 -10.81 -25.00
CA ARG A 77 -10.16 -12.11 -25.17
C ARG A 77 -11.15 -12.41 -24.03
N GLY A 78 -11.29 -11.51 -23.06
CA GLY A 78 -12.17 -11.68 -21.90
C GLY A 78 -11.77 -12.84 -20.97
N LEU A 79 -10.50 -13.29 -21.00
CA LEU A 79 -10.03 -14.42 -20.20
C LEU A 79 -9.30 -13.94 -18.94
N GLN A 80 -9.55 -14.61 -17.81
CA GLN A 80 -8.87 -14.36 -16.55
C GLN A 80 -8.37 -15.67 -15.97
N GLY A 81 -7.12 -15.68 -15.52
CA GLY A 81 -6.53 -16.78 -14.78
C GLY A 81 -7.00 -16.83 -13.33
N ASN A 82 -6.73 -17.97 -12.69
CA ASN A 82 -6.94 -18.10 -11.25
C ASN A 82 -5.97 -17.17 -10.48
N PRO A 83 -6.39 -16.61 -9.33
CA PRO A 83 -5.49 -15.89 -8.44
C PRO A 83 -4.36 -16.77 -7.92
N SER A 84 -3.17 -16.18 -7.76
CA SER A 84 -2.04 -16.81 -7.10
C SER A 84 -2.33 -17.05 -5.61
N THR A 85 -1.50 -17.89 -4.99
CA THR A 85 -1.45 -17.97 -3.52
C THR A 85 -1.14 -16.59 -2.94
N ALA A 86 -1.90 -16.17 -1.93
CA ALA A 86 -1.70 -14.89 -1.29
C ALA A 86 -0.35 -14.84 -0.57
N VAL A 87 0.45 -13.81 -0.87
CA VAL A 87 1.69 -13.53 -0.16
C VAL A 87 1.40 -12.52 0.95
N LYS A 88 1.79 -12.85 2.17
CA LYS A 88 1.62 -11.99 3.35
C LYS A 88 2.88 -11.17 3.60
N PHE A 89 2.71 -9.88 3.89
CA PHE A 89 3.80 -9.02 4.34
C PHE A 89 3.30 -7.97 5.35
N ARG A 90 4.21 -7.36 6.09
CA ARG A 90 3.91 -6.23 6.98
C ARG A 90 4.73 -5.02 6.55
N THR A 91 4.11 -3.85 6.49
CA THR A 91 4.85 -2.60 6.28
C THR A 91 5.69 -2.28 7.51
N LEU A 92 6.81 -1.58 7.27
CA LEU A 92 7.67 -1.13 8.35
C LEU A 92 6.93 -0.12 9.24
N THR A 93 7.41 0.00 10.48
CA THR A 93 7.05 1.11 11.35
C THR A 93 7.67 2.39 10.82
N THR A 94 7.06 3.54 11.14
CA THR A 94 7.65 4.85 10.86
C THR A 94 7.43 5.77 12.05
N VAL A 95 7.91 7.00 11.97
CA VAL A 95 7.71 8.02 13.00
C VAL A 95 6.21 8.24 13.27
N PRO A 96 5.84 8.61 14.52
CA PRO A 96 4.49 9.04 14.82
C PRO A 96 4.03 10.17 13.90
N GLU A 97 2.73 10.25 13.63
CA GLU A 97 2.16 11.39 12.94
C GLU A 97 2.30 12.68 13.77
N SER A 98 2.24 13.82 13.09
CA SER A 98 2.19 15.11 13.78
C SER A 98 0.97 15.17 14.71
N PRO A 99 1.14 15.50 15.99
CA PRO A 99 -0.01 15.68 16.87
C PRO A 99 -0.85 16.85 16.38
N HIS A 100 -2.16 16.76 16.59
CA HIS A 100 -3.04 17.90 16.34
C HIS A 100 -2.67 19.07 17.27
N PRO A 101 -2.90 20.33 16.83
CA PRO A 101 -2.67 21.49 17.66
C PRO A 101 -3.36 21.35 19.03
N PRO A 102 -2.65 21.67 20.13
CA PRO A 102 -3.25 21.65 21.44
C PRO A 102 -4.38 22.69 21.50
N ARG A 103 -5.48 22.31 22.15
CA ARG A 103 -6.63 23.17 22.39
C ARG A 103 -6.45 23.88 23.72
N LEU A 104 -6.66 25.19 23.74
CA LEU A 104 -6.77 25.95 24.97
C LEU A 104 -8.07 25.54 25.69
N VAL A 105 -7.93 25.08 26.91
CA VAL A 105 -9.05 24.69 27.78
C VAL A 105 -9.44 25.88 28.66
N SER A 106 -8.45 26.49 29.32
CA SER A 106 -8.66 27.67 30.15
C SER A 106 -7.36 28.47 30.29
N ARG A 107 -7.48 29.71 30.76
CA ARG A 107 -6.36 30.59 31.08
C ARG A 107 -6.66 31.41 32.31
N THR A 108 -5.63 31.71 33.07
CA THR A 108 -5.64 32.70 34.16
C THR A 108 -4.72 33.86 33.78
N HIS A 109 -4.44 34.74 34.73
CA HIS A 109 -3.47 35.83 34.56
C HIS A 109 -2.02 35.32 34.40
N ASN A 110 -1.69 34.10 34.86
CA ASN A 110 -0.33 33.57 34.86
C ASN A 110 -0.19 32.09 34.46
N SER A 111 -1.28 31.46 34.01
CA SER A 111 -1.27 30.05 33.63
C SER A 111 -2.24 29.76 32.48
N VAL A 112 -1.94 28.69 31.75
CA VAL A 112 -2.81 28.15 30.70
C VAL A 112 -2.97 26.66 30.88
N ILE A 113 -4.17 26.15 30.64
CA ILE A 113 -4.44 24.72 30.54
C ILE A 113 -4.69 24.41 29.08
N VAL A 114 -3.94 23.47 28.54
CA VAL A 114 -4.08 22.98 27.18
C VAL A 114 -4.34 21.48 27.17
N SER A 115 -5.06 20.99 26.17
CA SER A 115 -5.33 19.57 25.97
C SER A 115 -5.07 19.19 24.53
N TRP A 116 -4.62 17.96 24.28
CA TRP A 116 -4.44 17.44 22.93
C TRP A 116 -4.84 15.97 22.88
N ARG A 117 -5.03 15.45 21.67
CA ARG A 117 -5.26 14.02 21.45
C ARG A 117 -3.93 13.34 21.17
N SER A 118 -3.81 12.07 21.55
CA SER A 118 -2.66 11.26 21.15
C SER A 118 -2.59 11.21 19.61
N ALA A 119 -1.37 11.32 19.07
CA ALA A 119 -1.14 11.11 17.65
C ALA A 119 -1.14 9.63 17.32
N ILE A 120 -1.23 9.30 16.03
CA ILE A 120 -1.06 7.93 15.53
C ILE A 120 0.43 7.58 15.61
N ASP A 121 0.76 6.47 16.27
CA ASP A 121 2.15 6.07 16.55
C ASP A 121 2.86 5.45 15.33
N ASN A 122 2.10 5.00 14.33
CA ASN A 122 2.60 4.27 13.15
C ASN A 122 3.49 3.06 13.51
N GLY A 123 3.21 2.42 14.65
CA GLY A 123 4.00 1.33 15.22
C GLY A 123 5.31 1.75 15.88
N SER A 124 5.63 3.04 15.95
CA SER A 124 6.71 3.59 16.75
C SER A 124 6.12 4.29 17.98
N PRO A 125 6.21 3.71 19.19
CA PRO A 125 5.53 4.24 20.37
C PRO A 125 5.87 5.70 20.65
N ILE A 126 4.84 6.51 20.94
CA ILE A 126 5.03 7.90 21.37
C ILE A 126 5.50 7.89 22.83
N THR A 127 6.72 8.35 23.07
CA THR A 127 7.35 8.35 24.39
C THR A 127 7.16 9.65 25.16
N CYS A 128 7.06 10.79 24.48
CA CYS A 128 6.81 12.10 25.11
C CYS A 128 6.17 13.10 24.13
N TYR A 129 5.61 14.18 24.69
CA TYR A 129 5.19 15.37 23.97
C TYR A 129 5.98 16.58 24.47
N ARG A 130 6.44 17.43 23.57
CA ARG A 130 7.10 18.70 23.90
C ARG A 130 6.16 19.86 23.57
N LEU A 131 5.91 20.71 24.55
CA LEU A 131 5.16 21.95 24.38
C LEU A 131 6.11 23.14 24.55
N GLU A 132 5.96 24.13 23.68
CA GLU A 132 6.76 25.36 23.69
C GLU A 132 5.82 26.55 23.79
N LEU A 133 6.14 27.50 24.67
CA LEU A 133 5.42 28.76 24.82
C LEU A 133 6.38 29.90 24.43
N ALA A 134 5.93 30.78 23.55
CA ALA A 134 6.67 31.96 23.14
C ALA A 134 5.88 33.23 23.45
N SER A 135 6.54 34.23 24.05
CA SER A 135 5.98 35.59 24.15
C SER A 135 6.19 36.30 22.82
N VAL A 136 5.11 36.77 22.20
CA VAL A 136 5.23 37.65 21.04
C VAL A 136 5.37 39.07 21.56
N SER A 137 6.56 39.67 21.43
CA SER A 137 6.72 41.11 21.60
C SER A 137 6.00 41.81 20.45
N VAL A 138 4.96 42.59 20.78
CA VAL A 138 4.30 43.44 19.79
C VAL A 138 5.29 44.56 19.41
N PRO A 139 5.54 44.81 18.11
CA PRO A 139 6.44 45.88 17.67
C PRO A 139 5.96 47.27 18.10
#